data_AF-A0A1Y4TC16-F1
#
_entry.id   AF-A0A1Y4TC16-F1
#
_cell.length_a   1.000
_cell.length_b   1.000
_cell.length_c   1.000
_cell.angle_alpha   90.00
_cell.angle_beta   90.00
_cell.angle_gamma   90.00
#
_symmetry.space_group_name_H-M   'P 1'
#
loop_
_entity.id
_entity.type
_entity.pdbx_description
1 polymer ?
#
loop_
_entity_poly.entity_id
_entity_poly.type
_entity_poly.pdbx_seq_one_letter_code
_entity_poly.pdbx_strand_id
1 'polypeptide(L)'
;MRKGQRRMQLLVPDREQSALLAAGEARAVGGEACPEAWASAPGRAVWALEKDGALIGGARAEAGVLTGLYILPPWQGKGYGRYLLRAVLRQPGHPAAVAAPGDAAGFFRRLGFAPQPDGLWRRPAPVSDGVVWAQRALAEALADKPAPVCIDATCGNGHDTVFLAGLGGRVLALDIQPAAVQATRARLTAAGYADPARYRVVQADHAGLARLADREGFAPADGVMFNFGWLPGADHGVQSRAHSSRTALAAALELLAPGGALTAVLYSPGYGPQEEEKQAVLAQLTGLDRARFSVTAHPGHPGAPLPVLVRRLPV
;
A
#
# COMPACT_ATOMS: atom_id res chain seq x y z
N MET A 1 7.72 12.50 -30.20
CA MET A 1 8.33 13.03 -28.96
C MET A 1 8.34 11.93 -27.90
N ARG A 2 9.51 11.48 -27.42
CA ARG A 2 9.59 10.53 -26.31
C ARG A 2 9.03 11.20 -25.05
N LYS A 3 8.07 10.57 -24.36
CA LYS A 3 7.60 11.06 -23.06
C LYS A 3 8.75 10.86 -22.06
N GLY A 4 9.42 11.94 -21.67
CA GLY A 4 10.50 11.92 -20.67
C GLY A 4 10.07 11.26 -19.35
N GLN A 5 11.04 10.70 -18.64
CA GLN A 5 10.82 9.92 -17.43
C GLN A 5 10.64 10.87 -16.24
N ARG A 6 9.58 10.64 -15.47
CA ARG A 6 9.24 11.43 -14.27
C ARG A 6 9.46 10.57 -13.05
N ARG A 7 10.08 11.12 -12.02
CA ARG A 7 10.33 10.42 -10.77
C ARG A 7 9.92 11.34 -9.62
N MET A 8 9.18 10.80 -8.66
CA MET A 8 8.92 11.47 -7.39
C MET A 8 9.72 10.74 -6.32
N GLN A 9 10.43 11.48 -5.48
CA GLN A 9 11.22 10.93 -4.39
C GLN A 9 10.81 11.61 -3.09
N LEU A 10 10.62 10.83 -2.03
CA LEU A 10 10.54 11.36 -0.67
C LEU A 10 11.97 11.71 -0.27
N LEU A 11 12.22 12.98 0.05
CA LEU A 11 13.56 13.42 0.42
C LEU A 11 13.67 13.50 1.94
N VAL A 12 14.85 13.11 2.44
CA VAL A 12 15.40 13.69 3.67
C VAL A 12 16.25 14.87 3.17
N PRO A 13 15.76 16.12 3.24
CA PRO A 13 16.39 17.21 2.52
C PRO A 13 17.77 17.53 3.10
N ASP A 14 18.78 17.60 2.23
CA ASP A 14 20.08 18.19 2.55
C ASP A 14 20.04 19.73 2.38
N ARG A 15 21.15 20.41 2.72
CA ARG A 15 21.23 21.88 2.68
C ARG A 15 21.05 22.47 1.28
N GLU A 16 21.50 21.79 0.24
CA GLU A 16 21.51 22.31 -1.14
C GLU A 16 20.13 22.15 -1.80
N GLN A 17 19.48 21.01 -1.57
CA GLN A 17 18.10 20.75 -1.97
C GLN A 17 17.11 21.64 -1.22
N SER A 18 17.37 21.92 0.06
CA SER A 18 16.60 22.89 0.84
C SER A 18 16.69 24.30 0.25
N ALA A 19 17.87 24.72 -0.18
CA ALA A 19 18.09 26.02 -0.81
C ALA A 19 17.39 26.15 -2.18
N LEU A 20 17.40 25.12 -3.02
CA LEU A 20 16.69 25.10 -4.31
C LEU A 20 15.17 25.18 -4.17
N LEU A 21 14.60 24.51 -3.16
CA LEU A 21 13.18 24.59 -2.84
C LEU A 21 12.78 25.92 -2.18
N ALA A 22 13.73 26.61 -1.54
CA ALA A 22 13.56 27.93 -0.93
C ALA A 22 13.78 29.10 -1.90
N ALA A 23 14.64 28.94 -2.91
CA ALA A 23 15.06 29.99 -3.84
C ALA A 23 14.07 30.28 -4.98
N GLY A 24 13.11 29.39 -5.25
CA GLY A 24 11.98 29.70 -6.12
C GLY A 24 10.96 30.49 -5.31
N GLU A 25 10.91 31.82 -5.44
CA GLU A 25 10.01 32.74 -4.72
C GLU A 25 8.67 32.09 -4.36
N ALA A 26 8.63 31.55 -3.13
CA ALA A 26 7.50 30.81 -2.61
C ALA A 26 6.41 31.83 -2.26
N ARG A 27 5.42 32.00 -3.14
CA ARG A 27 4.10 32.42 -2.65
C ARG A 27 3.51 31.24 -1.91
N ALA A 28 3.88 31.17 -0.63
CA ALA A 28 3.30 30.27 0.35
C ALA A 28 1.78 30.37 0.27
N VAL A 29 1.13 29.22 0.23
CA VAL A 29 -0.22 29.11 0.74
C VAL A 29 -0.10 29.37 2.25
N GLY A 30 -0.45 30.59 2.70
CA GLY A 30 -0.43 30.98 4.12
C GLY A 30 0.71 31.87 4.61
N GLY A 31 1.50 32.48 3.72
CA GLY A 31 2.35 33.65 4.04
C GLY A 31 3.18 33.63 5.32
N GLU A 32 4.31 32.92 5.35
CA GLU A 32 5.45 33.25 6.22
C GLU A 32 6.78 32.94 5.51
N ALA A 33 7.79 33.77 5.75
CA ALA A 33 9.13 33.71 5.17
C ALA A 33 10.01 32.64 5.83
N CYS A 34 11.02 32.19 5.08
CA CYS A 34 11.89 31.04 5.34
C CYS A 34 12.56 31.03 6.74
N PRO A 35 12.45 29.94 7.52
CA PRO A 35 13.29 29.70 8.69
C PRO A 35 14.32 28.59 8.43
N GLU A 36 15.51 28.74 8.97
CA GLU A 36 16.66 27.82 8.94
C GLU A 36 16.41 26.46 9.65
N ALA A 37 15.16 25.98 9.71
CA ALA A 37 14.74 24.82 10.52
C ALA A 37 14.10 23.69 9.66
N TRP A 38 14.74 23.32 8.54
CA TRP A 38 14.30 22.20 7.70
C TRP A 38 14.98 20.86 8.04
N ALA A 39 15.91 20.86 9.00
CA ALA A 39 16.50 19.65 9.55
C ALA A 39 15.71 19.18 10.79
N SER A 40 15.22 17.95 10.73
CA SER A 40 14.76 17.12 11.86
C SER A 40 13.71 17.75 12.79
N ALA A 41 12.45 17.79 12.34
CA ALA A 41 11.30 17.85 13.24
C ALA A 41 10.42 16.61 13.00
N PRO A 42 10.04 15.85 14.05
CA PRO A 42 9.07 14.76 13.93
C PRO A 42 7.77 15.27 13.28
N GLY A 43 7.28 14.56 12.26
CA GLY A 43 6.00 14.88 11.61
C GLY A 43 6.07 15.80 10.40
N ARG A 44 7.26 16.22 9.93
CA ARG A 44 7.45 17.00 8.69
C ARG A 44 7.96 16.13 7.54
N ALA A 45 7.29 16.16 6.38
CA ALA A 45 7.62 15.39 5.18
C ALA A 45 7.80 16.31 3.96
N VAL A 46 8.83 16.03 3.14
CA VAL A 46 9.17 16.79 1.94
C VAL A 46 9.30 15.85 0.74
N TRP A 47 8.62 16.18 -0.36
CA TRP A 47 8.71 15.46 -1.62
C TRP A 47 9.32 16.33 -2.70
N ALA A 48 10.21 15.75 -3.50
CA ALA A 48 10.70 16.35 -4.73
C ALA A 48 10.08 15.66 -5.95
N LEU A 49 9.78 16.46 -6.96
CA LEU A 49 9.39 16.01 -8.27
C LEU A 49 10.51 16.30 -9.25
N GLU A 50 11.02 15.25 -9.88
CA GLU A 50 12.06 15.34 -10.90
C GLU A 50 11.54 14.89 -12.26
N LYS A 51 12.11 15.47 -13.30
CA LYS A 51 11.92 15.02 -14.67
C LYS A 51 13.24 15.08 -15.42
N ASP A 52 13.58 13.97 -16.06
CA ASP A 52 14.82 13.82 -16.85
C ASP A 52 16.08 14.25 -16.03
N GLY A 53 16.10 13.94 -14.73
CA GLY A 53 17.19 14.27 -13.80
C GLY A 53 17.17 15.69 -13.24
N ALA A 54 16.26 16.55 -13.67
CA ALA A 54 16.12 17.92 -13.14
C ALA A 54 14.98 18.01 -12.12
N LEU A 55 15.19 18.74 -11.02
CA LEU A 55 14.13 19.11 -10.08
C LEU A 55 13.14 20.06 -10.77
N ILE A 56 11.85 19.73 -10.74
CA ILE A 56 10.79 20.50 -11.39
C ILE A 56 9.68 20.98 -10.43
N GLY A 57 9.70 20.53 -9.18
CA GLY A 57 8.74 20.95 -8.16
C GLY A 57 8.88 20.18 -6.85
N GLY A 58 8.04 20.51 -5.87
CA GLY A 58 8.06 19.88 -4.56
C GLY A 58 6.78 20.08 -3.76
N ALA A 59 6.60 19.27 -2.73
CA ALA A 59 5.49 19.35 -1.78
C ALA A 59 6.02 19.22 -0.35
N ARG A 60 5.34 19.85 0.60
CA ARG A 60 5.65 19.80 2.03
C ARG A 60 4.38 19.55 2.83
N ALA A 61 4.48 18.66 3.80
CA ALA A 61 3.42 18.43 4.78
C ALA A 61 4.00 18.40 6.19
N GLU A 62 3.18 18.79 7.16
CA GLU A 62 3.51 18.78 8.58
C GLU A 62 2.28 18.34 9.37
N ALA A 63 2.44 17.34 10.24
CA ALA A 63 1.38 16.78 11.07
C ALA A 63 0.08 16.45 10.29
N GLY A 64 0.19 15.96 9.05
CA GLY A 64 -0.96 15.62 8.20
C GLY A 64 -1.60 16.81 7.46
N VAL A 65 -1.00 18.00 7.52
CA VAL A 65 -1.44 19.20 6.80
C VAL A 65 -0.45 19.51 5.68
N LEU A 66 -0.93 19.74 4.45
CA LEU A 66 -0.11 20.21 3.35
C LEU A 66 0.21 21.69 3.56
N THR A 67 1.49 22.01 3.75
CA THR A 67 2.00 23.37 4.01
C THR A 67 2.82 23.94 2.86
N GLY A 68 2.95 23.19 1.76
CA GLY A 68 3.59 23.65 0.54
C GLY A 68 3.34 22.74 -0.65
N LEU A 69 3.09 23.33 -1.82
CA LEU A 69 3.04 22.63 -3.10
C LEU A 69 3.49 23.61 -4.19
N TYR A 70 4.56 23.27 -4.91
CA TYR A 70 5.15 24.16 -5.89
C TYR A 70 5.64 23.42 -7.12
N ILE A 71 5.51 24.05 -8.28
CA ILE A 71 6.06 23.60 -9.56
C ILE A 71 6.82 24.79 -10.15
N LEU A 72 8.05 24.58 -10.61
CA LEU A 72 8.87 25.63 -11.20
C LEU A 72 8.17 26.24 -12.44
N PRO A 73 8.33 27.57 -12.69
CA PRO A 73 7.55 28.29 -13.71
C PRO A 73 7.53 27.63 -15.10
N PRO A 74 8.64 27.11 -15.64
CA PRO A 74 8.65 26.44 -16.95
C PRO A 74 7.76 25.19 -17.03
N TRP A 75 7.37 24.63 -15.89
CA TRP A 75 6.61 23.39 -15.75
C TRP A 75 5.15 23.61 -15.31
N GLN A 76 4.77 24.84 -14.98
CA GLN A 76 3.40 25.17 -14.61
C GLN A 76 2.42 25.01 -15.79
N GLY A 77 1.14 24.79 -15.49
CA GLY A 77 0.09 24.55 -16.50
C GLY A 77 0.15 23.19 -17.21
N LYS A 78 1.24 22.41 -17.05
CA LYS A 78 1.46 21.12 -17.73
C LYS A 78 0.97 19.89 -16.94
N GLY A 79 0.21 20.11 -15.86
CA GLY A 79 -0.38 19.05 -15.03
C GLY A 79 0.53 18.45 -13.94
N TYR A 80 1.78 18.92 -13.81
CA TYR A 80 2.72 18.38 -12.81
C TYR A 80 2.28 18.61 -11.35
N GLY A 81 1.62 19.73 -11.05
CA GLY A 81 1.07 19.98 -9.70
C GLY A 81 -0.02 18.96 -9.31
N ARG A 82 -0.91 18.62 -10.24
CA ARG A 82 -1.91 17.55 -10.05
C ARG A 82 -1.24 16.19 -9.88
N TYR A 83 -0.21 15.91 -10.68
CA TYR A 83 0.54 14.65 -10.60
C TYR A 83 1.21 14.50 -9.22
N LEU A 84 1.98 15.50 -8.79
CA LEU A 84 2.68 15.53 -7.52
C LEU A 84 1.72 15.36 -6.35
N LEU A 85 0.66 16.18 -6.30
CA LEU A 85 -0.29 16.12 -5.21
C LEU A 85 -1.04 14.78 -5.15
N ARG A 86 -1.43 14.19 -6.29
CA ARG A 86 -2.04 12.85 -6.30
C ARG A 86 -1.08 11.77 -5.81
N ALA A 87 0.21 11.89 -6.12
CA ALA A 87 1.22 10.95 -5.68
C ALA A 87 1.45 11.05 -4.16
N VAL A 88 1.50 12.27 -3.61
CA VAL A 88 1.55 12.52 -2.16
C VAL A 88 0.31 11.98 -1.43
N LEU A 89 -0.89 12.25 -1.94
CA LEU A 89 -2.16 11.82 -1.32
C LEU A 89 -2.43 10.32 -1.35
N ARG A 90 -1.67 9.56 -2.14
CA ARG A 90 -1.76 8.08 -2.19
C ARG A 90 -0.93 7.40 -1.12
N GLN A 91 0.01 8.11 -0.51
CA GLN A 91 0.83 7.53 0.54
C GLN A 91 -0.02 7.40 1.83
N PRO A 92 0.12 6.31 2.60
CA PRO A 92 -0.64 6.12 3.85
C PRO A 92 -0.31 7.19 4.91
N GLY A 93 -1.32 7.83 5.51
CA GLY A 93 -1.12 8.83 6.57
C GLY A 93 -0.69 10.23 6.09
N HIS A 94 -0.74 10.48 4.77
CA HIS A 94 -0.35 11.76 4.15
C HIS A 94 -1.58 12.67 3.89
N PRO A 95 -1.40 13.95 3.49
CA PRO A 95 -2.13 15.07 4.06
C PRO A 95 -3.66 14.99 3.91
N ALA A 96 -4.33 15.21 5.04
CA ALA A 96 -5.79 15.26 5.19
C ALA A 96 -6.33 16.68 5.04
N ALA A 97 -5.47 17.68 5.14
CA ALA A 97 -5.86 19.08 5.16
C ALA A 97 -4.88 19.97 4.38
N VAL A 98 -5.38 21.14 3.97
CA VAL A 98 -4.60 22.26 3.42
C VAL A 98 -5.03 23.51 4.18
N ALA A 99 -4.08 24.12 4.88
CA ALA A 99 -4.32 25.39 5.56
C ALA A 99 -4.32 26.53 4.52
N ALA A 100 -5.26 27.46 4.65
CA ALA A 100 -5.28 28.74 3.92
C ALA A 100 -5.02 28.67 2.39
N PRO A 101 -5.78 27.85 1.61
CA PRO A 101 -5.51 27.53 0.20
C PRO A 101 -5.45 28.73 -0.78
N GLY A 102 -5.85 29.93 -0.36
CA GLY A 102 -5.87 31.13 -1.19
C GLY A 102 -6.61 30.95 -2.52
N ASP A 103 -6.01 31.46 -3.59
CA ASP A 103 -6.48 31.34 -4.97
C ASP A 103 -6.45 29.89 -5.51
N ALA A 104 -5.64 29.02 -4.90
CA ALA A 104 -5.54 27.61 -5.24
C ALA A 104 -6.72 26.76 -4.73
N ALA A 105 -7.69 27.32 -3.99
CA ALA A 105 -8.83 26.58 -3.47
C ALA A 105 -9.60 25.78 -4.55
N GLY A 106 -9.77 26.36 -5.74
CA GLY A 106 -10.42 25.69 -6.88
C GLY A 106 -9.61 24.51 -7.45
N PHE A 107 -8.27 24.53 -7.31
CA PHE A 107 -7.42 23.39 -7.66
C PHE A 107 -7.62 22.22 -6.70
N PHE A 108 -7.61 22.47 -5.38
CA PHE A 108 -7.79 21.45 -4.35
C PHE A 108 -9.21 20.86 -4.35
N ARG A 109 -10.25 21.68 -4.56
CA ARG A 109 -11.65 21.19 -4.67
C ARG A 109 -11.82 20.16 -5.79
N ARG A 110 -11.20 20.39 -6.95
CA ARG A 110 -11.19 19.43 -8.08
C ARG A 110 -10.46 18.12 -7.78
N LEU A 111 -9.74 18.05 -6.66
CA LEU A 111 -9.03 16.86 -6.18
C LEU A 111 -9.71 16.21 -4.96
N GLY A 112 -10.94 16.63 -4.65
CA GLY A 112 -11.78 16.03 -3.63
C GLY A 112 -11.60 16.61 -2.23
N PHE A 113 -11.00 17.80 -2.10
CA PHE A 113 -11.00 18.55 -0.85
C PHE A 113 -12.30 19.36 -0.70
N ALA A 114 -12.88 19.34 0.49
CA ALA A 114 -14.07 20.06 0.89
C ALA A 114 -13.71 21.18 1.90
N PRO A 115 -14.44 22.30 1.91
CA PRO A 115 -14.24 23.37 2.88
C PRO A 115 -14.57 22.92 4.32
N GLN A 116 -13.76 23.40 5.27
CA GLN A 116 -13.92 23.30 6.72
C GLN A 116 -13.56 24.65 7.36
N PRO A 117 -13.89 24.90 8.65
CA PRO A 117 -13.62 26.17 9.32
C PRO A 117 -12.15 26.62 9.30
N ASP A 118 -11.21 25.69 9.24
CA ASP A 118 -9.76 25.88 9.32
C ASP A 118 -9.02 25.64 7.99
N GLY A 119 -9.75 25.41 6.89
CA GLY A 119 -9.13 25.25 5.57
C GLY A 119 -9.88 24.31 4.63
N LEU A 120 -9.13 23.54 3.84
CA LEU A 120 -9.67 22.52 2.97
C LEU A 120 -9.27 21.15 3.49
N TRP A 121 -10.25 20.28 3.67
CA TRP A 121 -10.04 18.92 4.15
C TRP A 121 -10.45 17.90 3.13
N ARG A 122 -9.69 16.83 3.06
CA ARG A 122 -10.03 15.63 2.31
C ARG A 122 -9.87 14.47 3.27
N ARG A 123 -10.91 13.64 3.40
CA ARG A 123 -10.75 12.36 4.11
C ARG A 123 -9.56 11.63 3.47
N PRO A 124 -8.50 11.29 4.23
CA PRO A 124 -7.39 10.50 3.69
C PRO A 124 -7.98 9.30 2.95
N ALA A 125 -7.37 8.92 1.84
CA ALA A 125 -7.76 7.63 1.27
C ALA A 125 -7.53 6.62 2.39
N PRO A 126 -8.57 5.90 2.87
CA PRO A 126 -8.35 4.88 3.87
C PRO A 126 -7.26 3.96 3.34
N VAL A 127 -6.46 3.36 4.24
CA VAL A 127 -5.83 2.06 3.93
C VAL A 127 -6.97 1.26 3.31
N SER A 128 -6.89 1.00 1.99
CA SER A 128 -8.10 0.83 1.16
C SER A 128 -9.12 0.00 1.91
N ASP A 129 -10.37 0.45 2.08
CA ASP A 129 -11.35 -0.18 2.99
C ASP A 129 -11.37 -1.72 2.88
N GLY A 130 -11.06 -2.26 1.69
CA GLY A 130 -10.86 -3.69 1.46
C GLY A 130 -9.71 -4.39 2.21
N VAL A 131 -8.55 -3.75 2.44
CA VAL A 131 -7.45 -4.32 3.24
C VAL A 131 -7.83 -4.41 4.71
N VAL A 132 -8.39 -3.33 5.27
CA VAL A 132 -8.87 -3.33 6.65
C VAL A 132 -10.01 -4.35 6.81
N TRP A 133 -10.91 -4.43 5.84
CA TRP A 133 -11.93 -5.46 5.79
C TRP A 133 -11.32 -6.87 5.76
N ALA A 134 -10.32 -7.12 4.91
CA ALA A 134 -9.67 -8.42 4.79
C ALA A 134 -9.00 -8.83 6.09
N GLN A 135 -8.26 -7.93 6.74
CA GLN A 135 -7.67 -8.16 8.06
C GLN A 135 -8.74 -8.56 9.09
N ARG A 136 -9.82 -7.78 9.20
CA ARG A 136 -10.92 -8.07 10.14
C ARG A 136 -11.61 -9.38 9.85
N ALA A 137 -11.98 -9.62 8.59
CA ALA A 137 -12.65 -10.83 8.15
C ALA A 137 -11.79 -12.07 8.43
N LEU A 138 -10.47 -11.99 8.25
CA LEU A 138 -9.57 -13.08 8.60
C LEU A 138 -9.49 -13.27 10.11
N ALA A 139 -9.29 -12.21 10.91
CA ALA A 139 -9.25 -12.32 12.37
C ALA A 139 -10.53 -12.95 12.94
N GLU A 140 -11.70 -12.52 12.45
CA GLU A 140 -13.00 -13.10 12.83
C GLU A 140 -13.10 -14.57 12.45
N ALA A 141 -12.63 -14.94 11.25
CA ALA A 141 -12.65 -16.33 10.80
C ALA A 141 -11.69 -17.26 11.57
N LEU A 142 -10.68 -16.70 12.24
CA LEU A 142 -9.68 -17.43 13.04
C LEU A 142 -9.87 -17.23 14.54
N ALA A 143 -10.99 -16.66 14.99
CA ALA A 143 -11.20 -16.30 16.39
C ALA A 143 -11.17 -17.50 17.36
N ASP A 144 -11.42 -18.71 16.87
CA ASP A 144 -11.34 -19.97 17.61
C ASP A 144 -9.93 -20.60 17.64
N LYS A 145 -8.95 -19.97 16.99
CA LYS A 145 -7.57 -20.45 16.89
C LYS A 145 -6.64 -19.57 17.74
N PRO A 146 -6.23 -20.01 18.95
CA PRO A 146 -5.50 -19.16 19.90
C PRO A 146 -4.05 -18.84 19.50
N ALA A 147 -3.46 -19.62 18.59
CA ALA A 147 -2.10 -19.40 18.09
C ALA A 147 -2.03 -19.79 16.60
N PRO A 148 -2.68 -19.01 15.71
CA PRO A 148 -2.87 -19.42 14.32
C PRO A 148 -1.55 -19.42 13.55
N VAL A 149 -1.37 -20.40 12.68
CA VAL A 149 -0.30 -20.40 11.68
C VAL A 149 -0.76 -19.60 10.47
N CYS A 150 -0.19 -18.42 10.26
CA CYS A 150 -0.60 -17.53 9.19
C CYS A 150 0.48 -17.36 8.12
N ILE A 151 0.03 -17.11 6.89
CA ILE A 151 0.89 -16.80 5.75
C ILE A 151 0.49 -15.45 5.15
N ASP A 152 1.45 -14.54 5.02
CA ASP A 152 1.36 -13.34 4.19
C ASP A 152 2.05 -13.63 2.85
N ALA A 153 1.26 -13.92 1.82
CA ALA A 153 1.78 -14.39 0.53
C ALA A 153 2.32 -13.24 -0.36
N THR A 154 2.19 -11.98 0.08
CA THR A 154 2.59 -10.79 -0.66
C THR A 154 2.97 -9.67 0.32
N CYS A 155 4.04 -9.86 1.10
CA CYS A 155 4.24 -9.05 2.31
C CYS A 155 4.50 -7.57 2.04
N GLY A 156 5.08 -7.20 0.90
CA GLY A 156 5.27 -5.80 0.53
C GLY A 156 6.00 -5.01 1.62
N ASN A 157 5.37 -3.96 2.13
CA ASN A 157 5.96 -3.17 3.22
C ASN A 157 5.79 -3.82 4.62
N GLY A 158 5.00 -4.87 4.75
CA GLY A 158 4.83 -5.66 5.99
C GLY A 158 3.69 -5.21 6.89
N HIS A 159 2.68 -4.50 6.37
CA HIS A 159 1.50 -4.10 7.16
C HIS A 159 0.65 -5.31 7.54
N ASP A 160 0.31 -6.14 6.56
CA ASP A 160 -0.46 -7.37 6.77
C ASP A 160 0.33 -8.36 7.64
N THR A 161 1.66 -8.45 7.44
CA THR A 161 2.53 -9.26 8.28
C THR A 161 2.49 -8.86 9.76
N VAL A 162 2.55 -7.57 10.08
CA VAL A 162 2.44 -7.09 11.48
C VAL A 162 1.06 -7.33 12.05
N PHE A 163 0.01 -7.13 11.25
CA PHE A 163 -1.36 -7.46 11.65
C PHE A 163 -1.47 -8.95 12.02
N LEU A 164 -1.00 -9.85 11.16
CA LEU A 164 -1.01 -11.29 11.42
C LEU A 164 -0.17 -11.66 12.65
N ALA A 165 0.96 -10.99 12.86
CA ALA A 165 1.81 -11.22 14.03
C ALA A 165 1.07 -10.87 15.34
N GLY A 166 0.20 -9.87 15.29
CA GLY A 166 -0.68 -9.47 16.41
C GLY A 166 -1.79 -10.46 16.74
N LEU A 167 -2.05 -11.48 15.92
CA LEU A 167 -3.00 -12.55 16.22
C LEU A 167 -2.44 -13.60 17.21
N GLY A 168 -1.19 -13.44 17.67
CA GLY A 168 -0.59 -14.25 18.74
C GLY A 168 0.05 -15.58 18.30
N GLY A 169 -0.04 -15.91 17.01
CA GLY A 169 0.50 -17.14 16.42
C GLY A 169 1.88 -16.99 15.79
N ARG A 170 2.08 -17.68 14.66
CA ARG A 170 3.32 -17.61 13.85
C ARG A 170 2.99 -17.14 12.44
N VAL A 171 3.91 -16.40 11.83
CA VAL A 171 3.71 -15.83 10.49
C VAL A 171 4.87 -16.18 9.55
N LEU A 172 4.53 -16.69 8.37
CA LEU A 172 5.40 -16.79 7.22
C LEU A 172 5.02 -15.70 6.21
N ALA A 173 5.94 -14.78 5.94
CA ALA A 173 5.79 -13.72 4.96
C ALA A 173 6.72 -13.95 3.78
N LEU A 174 6.22 -13.70 2.57
CA LEU A 174 7.04 -13.77 1.36
C LEU A 174 6.75 -12.63 0.38
N ASP A 175 7.80 -12.25 -0.33
CA ASP A 175 7.74 -11.34 -1.49
C ASP A 175 8.90 -11.66 -2.43
N ILE A 176 8.71 -11.46 -3.74
CA ILE A 176 9.76 -11.65 -4.73
C ILE A 176 10.82 -10.53 -4.63
N GLN A 177 10.44 -9.36 -4.12
CA GLN A 177 11.29 -8.18 -4.04
C GLN A 177 12.15 -8.19 -2.77
N PRO A 178 13.49 -8.12 -2.87
CA PRO A 178 14.36 -8.01 -1.71
C PRO A 178 14.03 -6.81 -0.82
N ALA A 179 13.66 -5.67 -1.42
CA ALA A 179 13.32 -4.45 -0.69
C ALA A 179 12.06 -4.62 0.18
N ALA A 180 11.05 -5.34 -0.31
CA ALA A 180 9.85 -5.67 0.45
C ALA A 180 10.19 -6.55 1.66
N VAL A 181 11.01 -7.58 1.46
CA VAL A 181 11.48 -8.46 2.55
C VAL A 181 12.20 -7.66 3.64
N GLN A 182 13.09 -6.73 3.27
CA GLN A 182 13.79 -5.90 4.25
C GLN A 182 12.86 -4.93 4.97
N ALA A 183 11.94 -4.30 4.24
CA ALA A 183 10.94 -3.41 4.83
C ALA A 183 10.06 -4.15 5.86
N THR A 184 9.59 -5.35 5.51
CA THR A 184 8.78 -6.20 6.39
C THR A 184 9.56 -6.62 7.64
N ARG A 185 10.83 -7.02 7.51
CA ARG A 185 11.68 -7.37 8.67
C ARG A 185 11.89 -6.17 9.60
N ALA A 186 12.22 -5.00 9.04
CA ALA A 186 12.40 -3.78 9.81
C ALA A 186 11.12 -3.40 10.55
N ARG A 187 9.97 -3.53 9.89
CA ARG A 187 8.66 -3.22 10.46
C ARG A 187 8.23 -4.19 11.56
N LEU A 188 8.44 -5.50 11.38
CA LEU A 188 8.23 -6.49 12.44
C LEU A 188 9.09 -6.19 13.67
N THR A 189 10.38 -5.92 13.46
CA THR A 189 11.32 -5.58 14.54
C THR A 189 10.86 -4.33 15.29
N ALA A 190 10.48 -3.26 14.58
CA ALA A 190 9.97 -2.03 15.18
C ALA A 190 8.65 -2.23 15.95
N ALA A 191 7.85 -3.23 15.58
CA ALA A 191 6.61 -3.60 16.26
C ALA A 191 6.82 -4.60 17.43
N GLY A 192 8.06 -4.97 17.75
CA GLY A 192 8.39 -5.91 18.83
C GLY A 192 8.37 -7.39 18.43
N TYR A 193 8.21 -7.70 17.14
CA TYR A 193 8.17 -9.06 16.60
C TYR A 193 9.54 -9.45 16.02
N ALA A 194 10.50 -9.71 16.90
CA ALA A 194 11.87 -10.07 16.49
C ALA A 194 12.15 -11.58 16.52
N ASP A 195 11.27 -12.40 17.12
CA ASP A 195 11.52 -13.84 17.31
C ASP A 195 11.51 -14.58 15.96
N PRO A 196 12.69 -15.04 15.48
CA PRO A 196 12.78 -15.78 14.24
C PRO A 196 11.93 -17.07 14.24
N ALA A 197 11.74 -17.72 15.39
CA ALA A 197 10.95 -18.96 15.48
C ALA A 197 9.44 -18.73 15.25
N ARG A 198 8.96 -17.49 15.46
CA ARG A 198 7.57 -17.09 15.25
C ARG A 198 7.35 -16.36 13.94
N TYR A 199 8.33 -15.59 13.48
CA TYR A 199 8.17 -14.71 12.31
C TYR A 199 9.26 -14.98 11.28
N ARG A 200 8.86 -15.52 10.13
CA ARG A 200 9.74 -15.82 9.00
C ARG A 200 9.40 -14.91 7.84
N VAL A 201 10.40 -14.21 7.30
CA VAL A 201 10.25 -13.38 6.09
C VAL A 201 11.24 -13.88 5.05
N VAL A 202 10.74 -14.39 3.93
CA VAL A 202 11.53 -15.08 2.89
C VAL A 202 11.38 -14.37 1.56
N GLN A 203 12.50 -14.14 0.87
CA GLN A 203 12.45 -13.70 -0.52
C GLN A 203 12.06 -14.90 -1.40
N ALA A 204 10.83 -14.93 -1.89
CA ALA A 204 10.31 -16.04 -2.68
C ALA A 204 9.14 -15.58 -3.57
N ASP A 205 8.98 -16.29 -4.69
CA ASP A 205 7.77 -16.20 -5.50
C ASP A 205 6.66 -17.02 -4.85
N HIS A 206 5.47 -16.43 -4.70
CA HIS A 206 4.27 -17.09 -4.20
C HIS A 206 3.82 -18.28 -5.06
N ALA A 207 4.25 -18.38 -6.33
CA ALA A 207 4.04 -19.59 -7.13
C ALA A 207 4.65 -20.85 -6.48
N GLY A 208 5.68 -20.70 -5.64
CA GLY A 208 6.30 -21.77 -4.85
C GLY A 208 5.74 -21.95 -3.45
N LEU A 209 4.57 -21.38 -3.15
CA LEU A 209 4.03 -21.26 -1.79
C LEU A 209 3.91 -22.60 -1.03
N ALA A 210 3.36 -23.65 -1.65
CA ALA A 210 3.20 -24.96 -0.99
C ALA A 210 4.55 -25.51 -0.48
N ARG A 211 5.53 -25.63 -1.38
CA ARG A 211 6.88 -26.12 -1.04
C ARG A 211 7.57 -25.23 -0.01
N LEU A 212 7.36 -23.92 -0.07
CA LEU A 212 7.89 -22.98 0.91
C LEU A 212 7.27 -23.21 2.29
N ALA A 213 5.94 -23.28 2.38
CA ALA A 213 5.23 -23.50 3.62
C ALA A 213 5.61 -24.83 4.28
N ASP A 214 5.70 -25.92 3.51
CA ASP A 214 6.15 -27.22 4.01
C ASP A 214 7.57 -27.15 4.57
N ARG A 215 8.52 -26.59 3.80
CA ARG A 215 9.93 -26.51 4.18
C ARG A 215 10.15 -25.66 5.43
N GLU A 216 9.43 -24.55 5.54
CA GLU A 216 9.56 -23.63 6.69
C GLU A 216 8.71 -24.07 7.90
N GLY A 217 7.90 -25.14 7.77
CA GLY A 217 7.07 -25.67 8.85
C GLY A 217 5.81 -24.85 9.14
N PHE A 218 5.19 -24.28 8.11
CA PHE A 218 3.95 -23.47 8.16
C PHE A 218 2.75 -24.17 7.47
N ALA A 219 2.87 -25.46 7.16
CA ALA A 219 1.79 -26.27 6.65
C ALA A 219 1.27 -27.26 7.73
N PRO A 220 -0.06 -27.45 7.87
CA PRO A 220 -1.12 -26.64 7.27
C PRO A 220 -1.18 -25.22 7.87
N ALA A 221 -1.73 -24.28 7.13
CA ALA A 221 -1.92 -22.89 7.56
C ALA A 221 -3.36 -22.65 8.01
N ASP A 222 -3.55 -21.91 9.09
CA ASP A 222 -4.86 -21.47 9.55
C ASP A 222 -5.37 -20.27 8.74
N GLY A 223 -4.47 -19.33 8.44
CA GLY A 223 -4.77 -18.09 7.75
C GLY A 223 -3.85 -17.84 6.56
N VAL A 224 -4.38 -17.39 5.42
CA VAL A 224 -3.55 -16.91 4.30
C VAL A 224 -4.06 -15.56 3.80
N MET A 225 -3.17 -14.58 3.63
CA MET A 225 -3.49 -13.27 3.06
C MET A 225 -2.79 -13.08 1.72
N PHE A 226 -3.56 -12.64 0.73
CA PHE A 226 -3.09 -12.13 -0.55
C PHE A 226 -3.53 -10.69 -0.75
N ASN A 227 -2.60 -9.87 -1.20
CA ASN A 227 -2.83 -8.51 -1.64
C ASN A 227 -2.39 -8.42 -3.11
N PHE A 228 -3.25 -8.90 -4.02
CA PHE A 228 -2.94 -9.03 -5.44
C PHE A 228 -2.98 -7.66 -6.12
N GLY A 229 -1.80 -7.17 -6.51
CA GLY A 229 -1.67 -5.87 -7.12
C GLY A 229 -0.26 -5.30 -7.00
N TRP A 230 -0.17 -3.98 -7.05
CA TRP A 230 1.10 -3.25 -7.07
C TRP A 230 1.58 -2.90 -5.65
N LEU A 231 2.89 -3.05 -5.40
CA LEU A 231 3.53 -2.51 -4.20
C LEU A 231 3.73 -0.99 -4.35
N PRO A 232 3.17 -0.14 -3.46
CA PRO A 232 3.37 1.30 -3.52
C PRO A 232 4.84 1.71 -3.45
N GLY A 233 5.38 2.22 -4.56
CA GLY A 233 6.77 2.68 -4.67
C GLY A 233 7.75 1.70 -5.33
N ALA A 234 7.29 0.50 -5.73
CA ALA A 234 8.10 -0.47 -6.46
C ALA A 234 8.22 -0.14 -7.95
N ASP A 235 9.29 -0.66 -8.58
CA ASP A 235 9.47 -0.60 -10.03
C ASP A 235 8.25 -1.20 -10.73
N HIS A 236 7.68 -0.47 -11.68
CA HIS A 236 6.38 -0.80 -12.29
C HIS A 236 6.41 -2.11 -13.09
N GLY A 237 7.58 -2.72 -13.30
CA GLY A 237 7.78 -4.01 -13.97
C GLY A 237 7.62 -5.25 -13.09
N VAL A 238 7.55 -5.12 -11.76
CA VAL A 238 7.40 -6.26 -10.84
C VAL A 238 5.98 -6.26 -10.27
N GLN A 239 5.15 -7.13 -10.84
CA GLN A 239 3.73 -7.28 -10.49
C GLN A 239 3.36 -8.76 -10.54
N SER A 240 2.37 -9.16 -9.76
CA SER A 240 1.74 -10.47 -9.89
C SER A 240 1.14 -10.61 -11.30
N ARG A 241 1.20 -11.84 -11.85
CA ARG A 241 0.64 -12.17 -13.15
C ARG A 241 -0.47 -13.19 -12.96
N ALA A 242 -1.49 -13.15 -13.82
CA ALA A 242 -2.66 -14.04 -13.74
C ALA A 242 -2.30 -15.52 -13.53
N HIS A 243 -1.25 -16.03 -14.19
CA HIS A 243 -0.79 -17.40 -13.99
C HIS A 243 -0.21 -17.64 -12.58
N SER A 244 0.74 -16.81 -12.12
CA SER A 244 1.39 -16.99 -10.81
C SER A 244 0.38 -16.85 -9.66
N SER A 245 -0.57 -15.92 -9.79
CA SER A 245 -1.64 -15.68 -8.81
C SER A 245 -2.59 -16.86 -8.71
N ARG A 246 -2.99 -17.47 -9.84
CA ARG A 246 -3.81 -18.69 -9.83
C ARG A 246 -3.10 -19.88 -9.20
N THR A 247 -1.81 -20.07 -9.53
CA THR A 247 -0.98 -21.13 -8.95
C THR A 247 -0.86 -20.96 -7.44
N ALA A 248 -0.54 -19.75 -6.97
CA ALA A 248 -0.41 -19.47 -5.54
C ALA A 248 -1.74 -19.61 -4.79
N LEU A 249 -2.84 -19.15 -5.38
CA LEU A 249 -4.17 -19.31 -4.81
C LEU A 249 -4.55 -20.79 -4.68
N ALA A 250 -4.29 -21.61 -5.71
CA ALA A 250 -4.53 -23.05 -5.65
C ALA A 250 -3.71 -23.71 -4.53
N ALA A 251 -2.42 -23.37 -4.43
CA ALA A 251 -1.55 -23.85 -3.36
C ALA A 251 -2.06 -23.45 -1.97
N ALA A 252 -2.48 -22.20 -1.80
CA ALA A 252 -2.99 -21.71 -0.53
C ALA A 252 -4.28 -22.41 -0.09
N LEU A 253 -5.21 -22.67 -1.03
CA LEU A 253 -6.46 -23.37 -0.72
C LEU A 253 -6.22 -24.80 -0.20
N GLU A 254 -5.23 -25.49 -0.74
CA GLU A 254 -4.84 -26.83 -0.26
C GLU A 254 -4.08 -26.79 1.07
N LEU A 255 -3.28 -25.74 1.30
CA LEU A 255 -2.56 -25.51 2.57
C LEU A 255 -3.49 -25.20 3.75
N LEU A 256 -4.68 -24.65 3.51
CA LEU A 256 -5.58 -24.26 4.60
C LEU A 256 -5.94 -25.45 5.47
N ALA A 257 -5.79 -25.34 6.79
CA ALA A 257 -6.33 -26.32 7.72
C ALA A 257 -7.88 -26.36 7.63
N PRO A 258 -8.55 -27.46 7.97
CA PRO A 258 -10.00 -27.46 8.20
C PRO A 258 -10.40 -26.32 9.15
N GLY A 259 -11.45 -25.58 8.78
CA GLY A 259 -11.88 -24.37 9.50
C GLY A 259 -10.98 -23.14 9.27
N GLY A 260 -9.89 -23.25 8.51
CA GLY A 260 -9.02 -22.14 8.14
C GLY A 260 -9.65 -21.20 7.11
N ALA A 261 -9.02 -20.04 6.93
CA ALA A 261 -9.53 -19.00 6.05
C ALA A 261 -8.42 -18.31 5.24
N LEU A 262 -8.80 -17.83 4.07
CA LEU A 262 -7.97 -17.03 3.18
C LEU A 262 -8.66 -15.72 2.86
N THR A 263 -7.90 -14.63 2.79
CA THR A 263 -8.39 -13.37 2.23
C THR A 263 -7.57 -12.95 1.04
N ALA A 264 -8.22 -12.44 0.00
CA ALA A 264 -7.58 -11.88 -1.17
C ALA A 264 -8.14 -10.49 -1.45
N VAL A 265 -7.28 -9.49 -1.60
CA VAL A 265 -7.68 -8.16 -2.07
C VAL A 265 -7.23 -8.00 -3.52
N LEU A 266 -8.20 -7.81 -4.42
CA LEU A 266 -7.96 -7.72 -5.87
C LEU A 266 -8.01 -6.27 -6.33
N TYR A 267 -6.89 -5.73 -6.81
CA TYR A 267 -6.81 -4.36 -7.32
C TYR A 267 -6.96 -4.37 -8.85
N SER A 268 -7.86 -3.55 -9.39
CA SER A 268 -7.94 -3.37 -10.84
C SER A 268 -8.44 -1.98 -11.24
N PRO A 269 -7.82 -1.34 -12.25
CA PRO A 269 -8.35 -0.12 -12.86
C PRO A 269 -9.50 -0.38 -13.86
N GLY A 270 -9.94 -1.64 -14.01
CA GLY A 270 -11.01 -2.07 -14.92
C GLY A 270 -10.56 -2.43 -16.33
N TYR A 271 -9.25 -2.45 -16.59
CA TYR A 271 -8.65 -2.85 -17.87
C TYR A 271 -7.20 -3.28 -17.68
N GLY A 272 -6.65 -3.98 -18.68
CA GLY A 272 -5.25 -4.39 -18.70
C GLY A 272 -4.93 -5.59 -17.81
N PRO A 273 -3.63 -5.87 -17.58
CA PRO A 273 -3.18 -7.10 -16.92
C PRO A 273 -3.75 -7.32 -15.52
N GLN A 274 -4.07 -6.26 -14.77
CA GLN A 274 -4.64 -6.37 -13.42
C GLN A 274 -6.13 -6.74 -13.46
N GLU A 275 -6.86 -6.31 -14.49
CA GLU A 275 -8.23 -6.78 -14.69
C GLU A 275 -8.23 -8.25 -15.12
N GLU A 276 -7.29 -8.66 -15.99
CA GLU A 276 -7.11 -10.06 -16.36
C GLU A 276 -6.78 -10.93 -15.14
N GLU A 277 -5.86 -10.49 -14.27
CA GLU A 277 -5.54 -11.17 -13.01
C GLU A 277 -6.75 -11.28 -12.08
N LYS A 278 -7.47 -10.17 -11.88
CA LYS A 278 -8.69 -10.15 -11.07
C LYS A 278 -9.72 -11.15 -11.61
N GLN A 279 -9.99 -11.13 -12.91
CA GLN A 279 -10.97 -12.04 -13.53
C GLN A 279 -10.53 -13.51 -13.44
N ALA A 280 -9.24 -13.77 -13.62
CA ALA A 280 -8.66 -15.10 -13.51
C ALA A 280 -8.78 -15.68 -12.08
N VAL A 281 -8.50 -14.86 -11.06
CA VAL A 281 -8.66 -15.23 -9.65
C VAL A 281 -10.14 -15.41 -9.31
N LEU A 282 -11.01 -14.48 -9.71
CA LEU A 282 -12.45 -14.61 -9.47
C LEU A 282 -13.04 -15.87 -10.10
N ALA A 283 -12.67 -16.19 -11.34
CA ALA A 283 -13.12 -17.41 -12.02
C ALA A 283 -12.75 -18.67 -11.21
N GLN A 284 -11.50 -18.73 -10.72
CA GLN A 284 -11.05 -19.84 -9.87
C GLN A 284 -11.83 -19.91 -8.55
N LEU A 285 -12.05 -18.78 -7.89
CA LEU A 285 -12.81 -18.71 -6.64
C LEU A 285 -14.27 -19.11 -6.81
N THR A 286 -14.91 -18.70 -7.91
CA THR A 286 -16.30 -19.07 -8.20
C THR A 286 -16.48 -20.54 -8.56
N GLY A 287 -15.40 -21.19 -9.02
CA GLY A 287 -15.39 -22.61 -9.38
C GLY A 287 -15.03 -23.56 -8.24
N LEU A 288 -14.84 -23.07 -7.01
CA LEU A 288 -14.50 -23.93 -5.88
C LEU A 288 -15.64 -24.87 -5.50
N ASP A 289 -15.28 -26.08 -5.09
CA ASP A 289 -16.23 -27.05 -4.56
C ASP A 289 -16.89 -26.51 -3.29
N ARG A 290 -18.21 -26.29 -3.37
CA ARG A 290 -19.02 -25.75 -2.28
C ARG A 290 -19.15 -26.69 -1.08
N ALA A 291 -18.86 -27.98 -1.25
CA ALA A 291 -18.78 -28.92 -0.14
C ALA A 291 -17.49 -28.76 0.68
N ARG A 292 -16.47 -28.09 0.12
CA ARG A 292 -15.16 -27.86 0.75
C ARG A 292 -14.93 -26.41 1.15
N PHE A 293 -15.49 -25.46 0.41
CA PHE A 293 -15.21 -24.04 0.60
C PHE A 293 -16.45 -23.14 0.52
N SER A 294 -16.46 -22.07 1.32
CA SER A 294 -17.37 -20.94 1.13
C SER A 294 -16.60 -19.69 0.69
N VAL A 295 -17.19 -18.89 -0.18
CA VAL A 295 -16.57 -17.68 -0.74
C VAL A 295 -17.50 -16.49 -0.57
N THR A 296 -16.99 -15.38 -0.03
CA THR A 296 -17.72 -14.13 0.17
C THR A 296 -16.89 -12.96 -0.34
N ALA A 297 -17.42 -12.21 -1.31
CA ALA A 297 -16.82 -10.98 -1.78
C ALA A 297 -17.49 -9.77 -1.12
N HIS A 298 -16.70 -8.74 -0.79
CA HIS A 298 -17.24 -7.49 -0.24
C HIS A 298 -17.01 -6.34 -1.23
N PRO A 299 -17.93 -6.14 -2.19
CA PRO A 299 -17.74 -5.16 -3.26
C PRO A 299 -17.81 -3.72 -2.73
N GLY A 300 -16.81 -2.93 -3.10
CA GLY A 300 -16.82 -1.48 -2.92
C GLY A 300 -17.44 -0.74 -4.11
N HIS A 301 -17.19 0.57 -4.18
CA HIS A 301 -17.55 1.39 -5.35
C HIS A 301 -16.77 0.96 -6.60
N PRO A 302 -17.24 1.27 -7.82
CA PRO A 302 -16.54 0.93 -9.06
C PRO A 302 -15.08 1.42 -9.06
N GLY A 303 -14.14 0.51 -9.34
CA GLY A 303 -12.69 0.78 -9.31
C GLY A 303 -12.04 0.70 -7.92
N ALA A 304 -12.81 0.43 -6.87
CA ALA A 304 -12.26 0.06 -5.57
C ALA A 304 -11.66 -1.36 -5.63
N PRO A 305 -10.68 -1.67 -4.76
CA PRO A 305 -10.21 -3.04 -4.58
C PRO A 305 -11.38 -3.95 -4.19
N LEU A 306 -11.39 -5.17 -4.71
CA LEU A 306 -12.38 -6.19 -4.37
C LEU A 306 -11.78 -7.15 -3.34
N PRO A 307 -12.07 -6.98 -2.05
CA PRO A 307 -11.73 -7.96 -1.04
C PRO A 307 -12.64 -9.19 -1.12
N VAL A 308 -12.06 -10.36 -0.89
CA VAL A 308 -12.72 -11.65 -0.87
C VAL A 308 -12.24 -12.44 0.35
N LEU A 309 -13.16 -13.09 1.04
CA LEU A 309 -12.92 -14.10 2.07
C LEU A 309 -13.27 -15.48 1.50
N VAL A 310 -12.40 -16.45 1.74
CA VAL A 310 -12.63 -17.87 1.46
C VAL A 310 -12.47 -18.62 2.78
N ARG A 311 -13.43 -19.48 3.13
CA ARG A 311 -13.31 -20.36 4.30
C ARG A 311 -13.25 -21.81 3.84
N ARG A 312 -12.32 -22.58 4.38
CA ARG A 312 -12.31 -24.04 4.26
C ARG A 312 -13.27 -24.61 5.30
N LEU A 313 -14.27 -25.36 4.86
CA LEU A 313 -15.26 -25.93 5.76
C LEU A 313 -14.58 -26.98 6.67
N PRO A 314 -14.96 -27.04 7.96
CA PRO A 314 -14.55 -28.12 8.84
C PRO A 314 -15.24 -29.39 8.35
N VAL A 315 -14.46 -30.30 7.75
CA VAL A 315 -14.94 -31.63 7.33
C VAL A 315 -14.90 -32.56 8.54
#